data_AF-A0A087UPY6-F1
#
_entry.id   AF-A0A087UPY6-F1
#
_cell.length_a   1.000
_cell.length_b   1.000
_cell.length_c   1.000
_cell.angle_alpha   90.00
_cell.angle_beta   90.00
_cell.angle_gamma   90.00
#
_symmetry.space_group_name_H-M   'P 1'
#
loop_
_entity.id
_entity.type
_entity.pdbx_description
1 polymer ?
#
loop_
_entity_poly.entity_id
_entity_poly.type
_entity_poly.pdbx_seq_one_letter_code
_entity_poly.pdbx_strand_id
1 'polypeptide(L)'
;MRVLQTLYKSLTGAEKDCPRYGKHWEDVGFQGIDPGTDLRGVGFLGLIHLLSLILNPATTELAKEISTVSKTEKQNFPFCTMGINITRIVLETMREEVLNREINRKMDVFQVTNDFYAGVFLHLHFIWCEQNKTIMDSGYVIKDLNTFAKKHSTVIFRELFSYIKEKKIPTKKSDAVVDFSNIGDIAGFVQT
;
A
#
# COMPACT_ATOMS: atom_id res chain seq x y z
N MET A 1 0.81 -18.34 -14.78
CA MET A 1 0.98 -17.22 -15.74
C MET A 1 -0.05 -16.12 -15.55
N ARG A 2 -1.35 -16.41 -15.72
CA ARG A 2 -2.43 -15.39 -15.71
C ARG A 2 -2.40 -14.42 -14.52
N VAL A 3 -2.10 -14.93 -13.32
CA VAL A 3 -2.05 -14.14 -12.08
C VAL A 3 -0.97 -13.06 -12.11
N LEU A 4 0.24 -13.41 -12.58
CA LEU A 4 1.34 -12.45 -12.74
C LEU A 4 0.97 -11.39 -13.79
N GLN A 5 0.37 -11.80 -14.91
CA GLN A 5 -0.09 -10.89 -15.94
C GLN A 5 -1.20 -9.96 -15.42
N THR A 6 -2.13 -10.46 -14.61
CA THR A 6 -3.15 -9.62 -13.95
C THR A 6 -2.49 -8.59 -13.04
N LEU A 7 -1.56 -9.01 -12.17
CA LEU A 7 -0.81 -8.10 -11.29
C LEU A 7 -0.12 -6.99 -12.10
N TYR A 8 0.59 -7.36 -13.17
CA TYR A 8 1.28 -6.41 -14.03
C TYR A 8 0.32 -5.40 -14.65
N LYS A 9 -0.78 -5.88 -15.26
CA LYS A 9 -1.78 -5.01 -15.89
C LYS A 9 -2.47 -4.09 -14.88
N SER A 10 -2.79 -4.59 -13.70
CA SER A 10 -3.38 -3.78 -12.63
C SER A 10 -2.46 -2.67 -12.11
N LEU A 11 -1.14 -2.89 -12.11
CA LEU A 11 -0.16 -1.90 -11.66
C LEU A 11 0.29 -0.90 -12.73
N THR A 12 0.22 -1.28 -14.00
CA THR A 12 0.75 -0.49 -15.13
C THR A 12 -0.32 0.08 -16.04
N GLY A 13 -1.55 -0.45 -16.00
CA GLY A 13 -2.59 -0.13 -16.98
C GLY A 13 -2.37 -0.77 -18.36
N ALA A 14 -1.41 -1.72 -18.49
CA ALA A 14 -1.16 -2.39 -19.75
C ALA A 14 -2.39 -3.18 -20.25
N GLU A 15 -2.72 -3.01 -21.53
CA GLU A 15 -3.84 -3.73 -22.15
C GLU A 15 -3.47 -5.16 -22.58
N LYS A 16 -2.21 -5.36 -22.97
CA LYS A 16 -1.71 -6.63 -23.49
C LYS A 16 -1.00 -7.44 -22.42
N ASP A 17 -1.09 -8.76 -22.55
CA ASP A 17 -0.36 -9.68 -21.68
C ASP A 17 1.15 -9.58 -21.91
N CYS A 18 1.92 -9.55 -20.81
CA CYS A 18 3.38 -9.58 -20.85
C CYS A 18 3.92 -11.03 -20.87
N PRO A 19 5.13 -11.26 -21.40
CA PRO A 19 5.82 -12.56 -21.33
C PRO A 19 6.13 -13.00 -19.88
N ARG A 20 6.38 -14.31 -19.67
CA ARG A 20 6.75 -14.83 -18.34
C ARG A 20 8.01 -14.19 -17.76
N TYR A 21 8.98 -13.96 -18.63
CA TYR A 21 10.33 -13.53 -18.30
C TYR A 21 10.62 -12.23 -19.06
N GLY A 22 11.31 -11.30 -18.40
CA GLY A 22 11.78 -10.07 -19.02
C GLY A 22 11.93 -8.93 -18.02
N LYS A 23 12.65 -7.88 -18.43
CA LYS A 23 12.95 -6.71 -17.58
C LYS A 23 11.73 -5.90 -17.14
N HIS A 24 10.60 -6.05 -17.83
CA HIS A 24 9.34 -5.38 -17.45
C HIS A 24 8.90 -5.67 -16.01
N TRP A 25 9.33 -6.79 -15.42
CA TRP A 25 9.06 -7.09 -14.02
C TRP A 25 9.74 -6.10 -13.04
N GLU A 26 10.85 -5.48 -13.46
CA GLU A 26 11.53 -4.44 -12.69
C GLU A 26 10.67 -3.16 -12.60
N ASP A 27 9.82 -2.88 -13.61
CA ASP A 27 8.93 -1.70 -13.65
C ASP A 27 7.87 -1.71 -12.54
N VAL A 28 7.50 -2.90 -12.06
CA VAL A 28 6.57 -3.10 -10.94
C VAL A 28 7.29 -3.48 -9.64
N GLY A 29 8.63 -3.52 -9.67
CA GLY A 29 9.47 -3.72 -8.51
C GLY A 29 9.65 -5.18 -8.10
N PHE A 30 9.73 -6.13 -9.04
CA PHE A 30 10.38 -7.43 -8.81
C PHE A 30 11.89 -7.35 -9.05
N GLN A 31 12.65 -8.33 -8.55
CA GLN A 31 14.10 -8.42 -8.78
C GLN A 31 14.42 -9.22 -10.04
N GLY A 32 14.94 -8.50 -11.05
CA GLY A 32 15.38 -9.10 -12.30
C GLY A 32 14.23 -9.58 -13.18
N ILE A 33 14.52 -10.56 -14.05
CA ILE A 33 13.61 -10.92 -15.16
C ILE A 33 12.58 -12.01 -14.80
N ASP A 34 12.67 -12.60 -13.61
CA ASP A 34 11.81 -13.71 -13.19
C ASP A 34 11.22 -13.47 -11.78
N PRO A 35 9.95 -13.04 -11.68
CA PRO A 35 9.22 -12.94 -10.41
C PRO A 35 9.27 -14.18 -9.51
N GLY A 36 9.50 -15.35 -10.12
CA GLY A 36 9.66 -16.61 -9.40
C GLY A 36 10.81 -16.55 -8.39
N THR A 37 11.88 -15.80 -8.65
CA THR A 37 13.02 -15.70 -7.73
C THR A 37 12.70 -14.97 -6.44
N ASP A 38 11.90 -13.90 -6.50
CA ASP A 38 11.41 -13.17 -5.32
C ASP A 38 10.39 -14.01 -4.54
N LEU A 39 9.51 -14.71 -5.25
CA LEU A 39 8.39 -15.44 -4.64
C LEU A 39 8.81 -16.72 -3.91
N ARG A 40 10.05 -17.21 -4.05
CA ARG A 40 10.50 -18.48 -3.44
C ARG A 40 10.20 -18.59 -1.94
N GLY A 41 10.29 -17.49 -1.20
CA GLY A 41 10.11 -17.50 0.26
C GLY A 41 8.66 -17.46 0.73
N VAL A 42 7.73 -17.01 -0.10
CA VAL A 42 6.31 -16.81 0.27
C VAL A 42 5.34 -17.58 -0.62
N GLY A 43 5.82 -18.12 -1.74
CA GLY A 43 5.06 -18.83 -2.74
C GLY A 43 3.95 -17.99 -3.36
N PHE A 44 2.88 -18.68 -3.74
CA PHE A 44 1.72 -18.06 -4.40
C PHE A 44 0.96 -17.08 -3.50
N LEU A 45 1.08 -17.22 -2.16
CA LEU A 45 0.45 -16.30 -1.21
C LEU A 45 0.91 -14.85 -1.41
N GLY A 46 2.17 -14.62 -1.77
CA GLY A 46 2.67 -13.27 -2.08
C GLY A 46 1.91 -12.60 -3.22
N LEU A 47 1.53 -13.38 -4.24
CA LEU A 47 0.71 -12.88 -5.34
C LEU A 47 -0.74 -12.64 -4.93
N ILE A 48 -1.30 -13.50 -4.08
CA ILE A 48 -2.66 -13.32 -3.54
C ILE A 48 -2.73 -12.03 -2.74
N HIS A 49 -1.79 -11.78 -1.82
CA HIS A 49 -1.77 -10.57 -1.01
C HIS A 49 -1.58 -9.29 -1.84
N LEU A 50 -0.65 -9.33 -2.81
CA LEU A 50 -0.50 -8.21 -3.75
C LEU A 50 -1.82 -7.94 -4.46
N LEU A 51 -2.42 -8.96 -5.09
CA LEU A 51 -3.69 -8.81 -5.80
C LEU A 51 -4.84 -8.38 -4.88
N SER A 52 -4.91 -8.88 -3.65
CA SER A 52 -5.95 -8.45 -2.70
C SER A 52 -5.82 -6.97 -2.37
N LEU A 53 -4.61 -6.44 -2.25
CA LEU A 53 -4.38 -5.02 -1.96
C LEU A 53 -4.81 -4.13 -3.14
N ILE A 54 -4.40 -4.46 -4.37
CA ILE A 54 -4.69 -3.64 -5.56
C ILE A 54 -6.12 -3.80 -6.10
N LEU A 55 -6.72 -4.99 -6.00
CA LEU A 55 -8.04 -5.26 -6.60
C LEU A 55 -9.21 -5.05 -5.64
N ASN A 56 -8.99 -5.04 -4.32
CA ASN A 56 -10.07 -4.83 -3.37
C ASN A 56 -10.49 -3.34 -3.36
N PRO A 57 -11.77 -3.00 -3.61
CA PRO A 57 -12.24 -1.61 -3.59
C PRO A 57 -11.98 -0.88 -2.26
N ALA A 58 -11.88 -1.61 -1.15
CA ALA A 58 -11.58 -1.01 0.15
C ALA A 58 -10.11 -0.55 0.29
N THR A 59 -9.17 -1.17 -0.45
CA THR A 59 -7.72 -0.93 -0.31
C THR A 59 -7.02 -0.50 -1.59
N THR A 60 -7.73 -0.46 -2.72
CA THR A 60 -7.15 -0.07 -4.02
C THR A 60 -6.58 1.34 -3.98
N GLU A 61 -7.21 2.25 -3.24
CA GLU A 61 -6.70 3.62 -3.10
C GLU A 61 -5.39 3.67 -2.30
N LEU A 62 -5.31 2.91 -1.21
CA LEU A 62 -4.07 2.72 -0.45
C LEU A 62 -2.96 2.19 -1.34
N ALA A 63 -3.26 1.19 -2.18
CA ALA A 63 -2.30 0.63 -3.12
C ALA A 63 -1.75 1.68 -4.11
N LYS A 64 -2.61 2.59 -4.60
CA LYS A 64 -2.22 3.69 -5.50
C LYS A 64 -1.36 4.74 -4.79
N GLU A 65 -1.72 5.13 -3.58
CA GLU A 65 -0.95 6.08 -2.77
C GLU A 65 0.48 5.56 -2.57
N ILE A 66 0.60 4.31 -2.12
CA ILE A 66 1.89 3.63 -1.94
C ILE A 66 2.65 3.50 -3.26
N SER A 67 1.98 3.03 -4.32
CA SER A 67 2.61 2.89 -5.63
C SER A 67 3.14 4.23 -6.14
N THR A 68 2.46 5.33 -5.85
CA THR A 68 2.90 6.67 -6.23
C THR A 68 4.19 7.02 -5.49
N VAL A 69 4.22 6.86 -4.16
CA VAL A 69 5.43 7.11 -3.34
C VAL A 69 6.60 6.24 -3.80
N SER A 70 6.35 4.95 -4.08
CA SER A 70 7.37 3.97 -4.50
C SER A 70 8.08 4.32 -5.81
N LYS A 71 7.53 5.25 -6.60
CA LYS A 71 8.07 5.71 -7.88
C LYS A 71 8.67 7.12 -7.81
N THR A 72 8.62 7.78 -6.65
CA THR A 72 9.20 9.12 -6.48
C THR A 72 10.72 9.07 -6.44
N GLU A 73 11.41 10.09 -6.95
CA GLU A 73 12.88 10.11 -7.01
C GLU A 73 13.56 9.94 -5.65
N LYS A 74 12.99 10.53 -4.59
CA LYS A 74 13.59 10.54 -3.25
C LYS A 74 13.24 9.32 -2.40
N GLN A 75 12.03 8.78 -2.58
CA GLN A 75 11.47 7.77 -1.69
C GLN A 75 11.09 6.50 -2.44
N ASN A 76 11.71 6.24 -3.60
CA ASN A 76 11.44 5.05 -4.37
C ASN A 76 11.78 3.77 -3.60
N PHE A 77 11.03 2.72 -3.88
CA PHE A 77 11.33 1.36 -3.43
C PHE A 77 10.64 0.34 -4.36
N PRO A 78 11.16 -0.90 -4.45
CA PRO A 78 10.55 -1.92 -5.29
C PRO A 78 9.22 -2.39 -4.70
N PHE A 79 8.10 -1.90 -5.23
CA PHE A 79 6.75 -2.13 -4.70
C PHE A 79 6.42 -3.61 -4.50
N CYS A 80 6.59 -4.46 -5.52
CA CYS A 80 6.29 -5.88 -5.42
C CYS A 80 7.22 -6.62 -4.43
N THR A 81 8.54 -6.36 -4.45
CA THR A 81 9.48 -6.94 -3.48
C THR A 81 9.13 -6.52 -2.06
N MET A 82 8.74 -5.27 -1.82
CA MET A 82 8.29 -4.81 -0.51
C MET A 82 7.02 -5.54 -0.05
N GLY A 83 6.04 -5.70 -0.94
CA GLY A 83 4.84 -6.51 -0.66
C GLY A 83 5.16 -7.98 -0.36
N ILE A 84 6.16 -8.57 -1.03
CA ILE A 84 6.63 -9.93 -0.73
C ILE A 84 7.24 -10.00 0.67
N ASN A 85 8.03 -9.00 1.08
CA ASN A 85 8.57 -8.92 2.43
C ASN A 85 7.45 -8.78 3.48
N ILE A 86 6.41 -8.00 3.21
CA ILE A 86 5.25 -7.91 4.10
C ILE A 86 4.51 -9.26 4.18
N THR A 87 4.38 -9.99 3.07
CA THR A 87 3.79 -11.35 3.11
C THR A 87 4.59 -12.28 4.02
N ARG A 88 5.92 -12.16 4.03
CA ARG A 88 6.76 -12.91 4.97
C ARG A 88 6.44 -12.54 6.43
N ILE A 89 6.25 -11.26 6.74
CA ILE A 89 5.82 -10.81 8.07
C ILE A 89 4.47 -11.45 8.45
N VAL A 90 3.49 -11.47 7.54
CA VAL A 90 2.19 -12.12 7.78
C VAL A 90 2.37 -13.62 8.08
N LEU A 91 3.22 -14.33 7.33
CA LEU A 91 3.49 -15.75 7.59
C LEU A 91 4.15 -15.99 8.94
N GLU A 92 5.09 -15.12 9.34
CA GLU A 92 5.73 -15.20 10.65
C GLU A 92 4.73 -14.94 11.79
N THR A 93 3.87 -13.94 11.69
CA THR A 93 2.85 -13.67 12.72
C THR A 93 1.82 -14.79 12.83
N MET A 94 1.48 -15.46 11.72
CA MET A 94 0.64 -16.66 11.75
C MET A 94 1.33 -17.85 12.43
N ARG A 95 2.60 -18.10 12.11
CA ARG A 95 3.38 -19.20 12.73
C ARG A 95 3.56 -18.99 14.23
N GLU A 96 3.65 -17.74 14.67
CA GLU A 96 3.72 -17.36 16.07
C GLU A 96 2.33 -17.19 16.72
N GLU A 97 1.25 -17.60 16.02
CA GLU A 97 -0.13 -17.62 16.52
C GLU A 97 -0.70 -16.23 16.90
N VAL A 98 -0.02 -15.15 16.53
CA VAL A 98 -0.40 -13.76 16.84
C VAL A 98 -1.80 -13.41 16.28
N LEU A 99 -2.17 -13.99 15.14
CA LEU A 99 -3.44 -13.73 14.48
C LEU A 99 -4.56 -14.72 14.85
N ASN A 100 -4.29 -15.77 15.63
CA ASN A 100 -5.25 -16.85 15.89
C ASN A 100 -6.56 -16.35 16.50
N ARG A 101 -6.48 -15.40 17.44
CA ARG A 101 -7.67 -14.81 18.06
C ARG A 101 -8.59 -14.14 17.02
N GLU A 102 -8.03 -13.34 16.13
CA GLU A 102 -8.82 -12.63 15.12
C GLU A 102 -9.33 -13.57 14.03
N ILE A 103 -8.52 -14.55 13.62
CA ILE A 103 -8.93 -15.62 12.70
C ILE A 103 -10.13 -16.38 13.26
N ASN A 104 -10.05 -16.84 14.51
CA ASN A 104 -11.13 -17.58 15.18
C ASN A 104 -12.37 -16.71 15.39
N ARG A 105 -12.20 -15.42 15.69
CA ARG A 105 -13.32 -14.49 15.85
C ARG A 105 -14.08 -14.27 14.53
N LYS A 106 -13.35 -14.20 13.41
CA LYS A 106 -13.92 -13.92 12.08
C LYS A 106 -14.33 -15.18 11.33
N MET A 107 -13.78 -16.34 11.70
CA MET A 107 -13.91 -17.60 10.96
C MET A 107 -13.50 -17.47 9.49
N ASP A 108 -12.53 -16.60 9.20
CA ASP A 108 -12.06 -16.32 7.85
C ASP A 108 -10.57 -16.00 7.86
N VAL A 109 -9.75 -17.01 7.56
CA VAL A 109 -8.30 -16.87 7.52
C VAL A 109 -7.87 -15.94 6.38
N PHE A 110 -8.50 -16.05 5.21
CA PHE A 110 -8.10 -15.29 4.02
C PHE A 110 -8.37 -13.80 4.19
N GLN A 111 -9.56 -13.45 4.68
CA GLN A 111 -9.90 -12.05 4.94
C GLN A 111 -9.00 -11.46 6.01
N VAL A 112 -8.74 -12.19 7.11
CA VAL A 112 -7.90 -11.70 8.20
C VAL A 112 -6.44 -11.51 7.74
N THR A 113 -5.87 -12.43 6.95
CA THR A 113 -4.50 -12.26 6.44
C THR A 113 -4.40 -11.13 5.41
N ASN A 114 -5.39 -10.98 4.54
CA ASN A 114 -5.42 -9.89 3.55
C ASN A 114 -5.57 -8.52 4.21
N ASP A 115 -6.44 -8.40 5.22
CA ASP A 115 -6.60 -7.17 6.00
C ASP A 115 -5.33 -6.89 6.79
N PHE A 116 -4.74 -7.90 7.46
CA PHE A 116 -3.49 -7.70 8.18
C PHE A 116 -2.35 -7.25 7.25
N TYR A 117 -2.24 -7.88 6.08
CA TYR A 117 -1.29 -7.50 5.03
C TYR A 117 -1.46 -6.03 4.62
N ALA A 118 -2.69 -5.60 4.31
CA ALA A 118 -2.98 -4.22 3.93
C ALA A 118 -2.67 -3.23 5.07
N GLY A 119 -2.96 -3.60 6.31
CA GLY A 119 -2.67 -2.79 7.48
C GLY A 119 -1.16 -2.62 7.75
N VAL A 120 -0.36 -3.68 7.57
CA VAL A 120 1.10 -3.57 7.67
C VAL A 120 1.64 -2.67 6.54
N PHE A 121 1.08 -2.75 5.34
CA PHE A 121 1.46 -1.86 4.23
C PHE A 121 1.06 -0.40 4.50
N LEU A 122 -0.10 -0.16 5.11
CA LEU A 122 -0.50 1.17 5.56
C LEU A 122 0.49 1.73 6.58
N HIS A 123 0.89 0.92 7.56
CA HIS A 123 1.86 1.35 8.57
C HIS A 123 3.24 1.63 7.95
N LEU A 124 3.68 0.79 7.01
CA LEU A 124 4.87 1.06 6.20
C LEU A 124 4.75 2.41 5.50
N HIS A 125 3.65 2.66 4.79
CA HIS A 125 3.43 3.89 4.03
C HIS A 125 3.56 5.13 4.91
N PHE A 126 2.92 5.10 6.08
CA PHE A 126 2.96 6.17 7.06
C PHE A 126 4.39 6.46 7.53
N ILE A 127 5.10 5.44 8.04
CA ILE A 127 6.50 5.59 8.49
C ILE A 127 7.40 6.06 7.34
N TRP A 128 7.21 5.49 6.14
CA TRP A 128 8.02 5.79 4.98
C TRP A 128 7.93 7.28 4.63
N CYS A 129 6.70 7.80 4.56
CA CYS A 129 6.43 9.20 4.25
C CYS A 129 6.87 10.14 5.38
N GLU A 130 6.42 9.92 6.62
CA GLU A 130 6.67 10.84 7.73
C GLU A 130 8.16 10.98 8.06
N GLN A 131 8.90 9.87 7.99
CA GLN A 131 10.31 9.85 8.33
C GLN A 131 11.22 10.02 7.12
N ASN A 132 10.67 10.36 5.94
CA ASN A 132 11.41 10.54 4.69
C ASN A 132 12.34 9.35 4.38
N LYS A 133 11.85 8.12 4.55
CA LYS A 133 12.64 6.90 4.30
C LYS A 133 12.99 6.77 2.83
N THR A 134 14.13 6.14 2.61
CA THR A 134 14.69 5.81 1.29
C THR A 134 14.90 4.30 1.17
N ILE A 135 15.22 3.84 -0.04
CA ILE A 135 15.54 2.42 -0.28
C ILE A 135 16.68 1.90 0.63
N MET A 136 17.60 2.77 1.05
CA MET A 136 18.71 2.41 1.93
C MET A 136 18.24 2.03 3.34
N ASP A 137 17.07 2.53 3.76
CA ASP A 137 16.47 2.25 5.06
C ASP A 137 15.65 0.95 5.07
N SER A 138 15.37 0.38 3.90
CA SER A 138 14.41 -0.73 3.74
C SER A 138 14.67 -1.91 4.66
N GLY A 139 15.92 -2.33 4.85
CA GLY A 139 16.27 -3.43 5.74
C GLY A 139 15.90 -3.17 7.20
N TYR A 140 16.14 -1.96 7.70
CA TYR A 140 15.77 -1.56 9.06
C TYR A 140 14.26 -1.41 9.20
N VAL A 141 13.61 -0.77 8.23
CA VAL A 141 12.14 -0.59 8.20
C VAL A 141 11.42 -1.94 8.22
N ILE A 142 11.86 -2.93 7.43
CA ILE A 142 11.26 -4.28 7.41
C ILE A 142 11.40 -4.96 8.77
N LYS A 143 12.56 -4.82 9.42
CA LYS A 143 12.80 -5.40 10.75
C LYS A 143 11.88 -4.76 11.81
N ASP A 144 11.75 -3.45 11.78
CA ASP A 144 10.90 -2.71 12.70
C ASP A 144 9.42 -3.01 12.45
N LEU A 145 9.00 -3.10 11.20
CA LEU A 145 7.65 -3.53 10.80
C LEU A 145 7.32 -4.92 11.32
N ASN A 146 8.25 -5.88 11.21
CA ASN A 146 8.03 -7.22 11.72
C ASN A 146 7.82 -7.22 13.24
N THR A 147 8.66 -6.46 13.96
CA THR A 147 8.56 -6.31 15.42
C THR A 147 7.23 -5.64 15.81
N PHE A 148 6.84 -4.58 15.09
CA PHE A 148 5.59 -3.88 15.32
C PHE A 148 4.38 -4.78 15.04
N ALA A 149 4.40 -5.53 13.94
CA ALA A 149 3.33 -6.45 13.54
C ALA A 149 3.07 -7.54 14.58
N LYS A 150 4.12 -8.09 15.18
CA LYS A 150 4.02 -9.10 16.24
C LYS A 150 3.46 -8.53 17.54
N LYS A 151 3.86 -7.31 17.91
CA LYS A 151 3.48 -6.70 19.20
C LYS A 151 2.15 -5.95 19.18
N HIS A 152 1.76 -5.41 18.02
CA HIS A 152 0.68 -4.43 17.90
C HIS A 152 -0.34 -4.84 16.83
N SER A 153 -0.63 -6.13 16.69
CA SER A 153 -1.54 -6.64 15.65
C SER A 153 -2.94 -6.03 15.71
N THR A 154 -3.47 -5.77 16.90
CA THR A 154 -4.77 -5.09 17.08
C THR A 154 -4.76 -3.63 16.61
N VAL A 155 -3.63 -2.94 16.77
CA VAL A 155 -3.45 -1.56 16.29
C VAL A 155 -3.46 -1.52 14.76
N ILE A 156 -2.80 -2.47 14.12
CA ILE A 156 -2.77 -2.59 12.64
C ILE A 156 -4.17 -2.71 12.07
N PHE A 157 -5.00 -3.61 12.61
CA PHE A 157 -6.39 -3.74 12.17
C PHE A 157 -7.19 -2.46 12.39
N ARG A 158 -7.03 -1.83 13.56
CA ARG A 158 -7.71 -0.59 13.90
C ARG A 158 -7.36 0.53 12.92
N GLU A 159 -6.08 0.75 12.66
CA GLU A 159 -5.58 1.79 11.75
C GLU A 159 -6.09 1.58 10.32
N LEU A 160 -6.02 0.33 9.83
CA LEU A 160 -6.56 0.00 8.52
C LEU A 160 -8.06 0.31 8.43
N PHE A 161 -8.86 -0.13 9.41
CA PHE A 161 -10.30 0.09 9.36
C PHE A 161 -10.68 1.56 9.53
N SER A 162 -9.91 2.34 10.29
CA SER A 162 -10.06 3.80 10.35
C SER A 162 -9.79 4.44 8.99
N TYR A 163 -8.67 4.10 8.35
CA TYR A 163 -8.32 4.58 7.02
C TYR A 163 -9.41 4.25 5.98
N ILE A 164 -9.87 2.99 5.94
CA ILE A 164 -10.93 2.56 5.02
C ILE A 164 -12.24 3.32 5.28
N LYS A 165 -12.58 3.57 6.55
CA LYS A 165 -13.78 4.32 6.91
C LYS A 165 -13.67 5.77 6.46
N GLU A 166 -12.54 6.43 6.70
CA GLU A 166 -12.29 7.82 6.29
C GLU A 166 -12.38 8.00 4.77
N LYS A 167 -11.81 7.08 3.99
CA LYS A 167 -11.90 7.11 2.52
C LYS A 167 -13.29 6.82 1.97
N LYS A 168 -14.13 6.08 2.72
CA LYS A 168 -15.53 5.81 2.35
C LYS A 168 -16.48 6.96 2.67
N ILE A 169 -16.15 7.80 3.64
CA ILE A 169 -16.89 9.03 3.88
C ILE A 169 -16.54 9.95 2.69
N PRO A 170 -17.52 10.35 1.85
CA PRO A 170 -17.24 11.33 0.82
C PRO A 170 -16.70 12.55 1.55
N THR A 171 -15.45 12.92 1.28
CA THR A 171 -14.94 14.23 1.69
C THR A 171 -15.94 15.22 1.13
N LYS A 172 -16.73 15.88 2.00
CA LYS A 172 -17.44 17.08 1.60
C LYS A 172 -16.38 17.94 0.93
N LYS A 173 -16.48 18.15 -0.39
CA LYS A 173 -15.75 19.22 -1.02
C LYS A 173 -16.08 20.44 -0.17
N SER A 174 -15.07 21.05 0.44
CA SER A 174 -15.25 22.41 0.92
C SER A 174 -15.46 23.24 -0.34
N ASP A 175 -16.71 23.42 -0.72
CA ASP A 175 -17.10 24.56 -1.52
C ASP A 175 -16.89 25.77 -0.59
N ALA A 176 -15.63 26.21 -0.50
CA ALA A 176 -15.36 27.57 -0.12
C ALA A 176 -15.95 28.42 -1.24
N VAL A 177 -17.21 28.81 -1.05
CA VAL A 177 -17.82 29.93 -1.74
C VAL A 177 -16.87 31.09 -1.47
N VAL A 178 -16.07 31.45 -2.47
CA VAL A 178 -15.33 32.71 -2.46
C VAL A 178 -16.40 33.78 -2.55
N ASP A 179 -16.71 34.38 -1.40
CA ASP A 179 -17.59 35.53 -1.31
C ASP A 179 -16.83 36.75 -1.84
N PHE A 180 -17.19 37.17 -3.06
CA PHE A 180 -16.64 38.36 -3.72
C PHE A 180 -17.42 39.64 -3.38
N SER A 181 -18.27 39.65 -2.35
CA SER A 181 -19.12 40.80 -2.02
C SER A 181 -18.38 42.05 -1.51
N ASN A 182 -17.04 42.05 -1.41
CA ASN A 182 -16.28 43.16 -0.82
C ASN A 182 -15.01 43.62 -1.57
N ILE A 183 -14.89 43.40 -2.88
CA ILE A 183 -13.79 44.02 -3.69
C ILE A 183 -14.29 45.27 -4.44
N GLY A 184 -15.13 46.07 -3.77
CA GLY A 184 -15.76 47.26 -4.35
C GLY A 184 -15.39 48.60 -3.73
N ASP A 185 -14.48 48.66 -2.75
CA ASP A 185 -14.23 49.89 -1.98
C ASP A 185 -12.74 50.14 -1.67
N ILE A 186 -11.86 50.13 -2.67
CA ILE A 186 -10.54 50.79 -2.54
C ILE A 186 -10.08 51.33 -3.90
N ALA A 187 -10.54 52.53 -4.29
CA ALA A 187 -9.80 53.46 -5.16
C ALA A 187 -10.54 54.81 -5.27
N GLY A 188 -10.71 55.49 -4.14
CA GLY A 188 -10.99 56.93 -4.10
C GLY A 188 -9.73 57.68 -3.68
N PHE A 189 -8.74 57.79 -4.57
CA PHE A 189 -7.68 58.81 -4.47
C PHE A 189 -7.47 59.43 -5.85
N VAL A 190 -8.29 60.46 -6.11
CA VAL A 190 -8.05 61.47 -7.13
C VAL A 190 -6.98 62.41 -6.61
N GLN A 191 -5.89 62.61 -7.35
CA GLN A 191 -5.15 63.87 -7.35
C GLN A 191 -4.55 64.12 -8.75
N THR A 192 -4.97 65.26 -9.30
CA THR A 192 -4.50 66.04 -10.46
C THR A 192 -4.57 65.41 -11.85
#